data_AF-A0A961IQ72-F1
#
_entry.id   AF-A0A961IQ72-F1
#
_cell.length_a   1.000
_cell.length_b   1.000
_cell.length_c   1.000
_cell.angle_alpha   90.00
_cell.angle_beta   90.00
_cell.angle_gamma   90.00
#
_symmetry.space_group_name_H-M   'P 1'
#
loop_
_entity.id
_entity.type
_entity.pdbx_description
1 polymer ?
#
loop_
_entity_poly.entity_id
_entity_poly.type
_entity_poly.pdbx_seq_one_letter_code
_entity_poly.pdbx_strand_id
1 'polypeptide(L)'
;ILAAFVVIALAGGSSALEANDCPTACNRYVQCVATAFGREPSASEREQLFGGCMAACRRHQERVLQCYNQSQNQCSAFHTCIQQSARE
;
A
#
# COMPACT_ATOMS: atom_id res chain seq x y z
N ILE A 1 -24.00 -42.63 -5.48
CA ILE A 1 -24.10 -42.00 -4.13
C ILE A 1 -22.91 -41.06 -4.00
N LEU A 2 -23.15 -39.88 -3.42
CA LEU A 2 -22.53 -38.59 -3.69
C LEU A 2 -21.01 -38.46 -3.50
N ALA A 3 -20.43 -37.59 -4.33
CA ALA A 3 -19.05 -37.12 -4.31
C ALA A 3 -18.69 -36.40 -3.00
N ALA A 4 -17.56 -36.78 -2.40
CA ALA A 4 -16.99 -36.09 -1.27
C ALA A 4 -16.17 -34.88 -1.76
N PHE A 5 -16.80 -33.71 -1.81
CA PHE A 5 -16.12 -32.42 -1.97
C PHE A 5 -15.38 -32.10 -0.66
N VAL A 6 -14.08 -32.35 -0.62
CA VAL A 6 -13.21 -31.83 0.43
C VAL A 6 -12.96 -30.36 0.13
N VAL A 7 -13.77 -29.50 0.74
CA VAL A 7 -13.58 -28.05 0.75
C VAL A 7 -12.44 -27.78 1.74
N ILE A 8 -11.20 -27.72 1.26
CA ILE A 8 -10.10 -27.17 2.06
C ILE A 8 -10.33 -25.67 2.11
N ALA A 9 -11.06 -25.25 3.15
CA ALA A 9 -11.16 -23.86 3.54
C ALA A 9 -9.73 -23.33 3.70
N LEU A 10 -9.37 -22.39 2.83
CA LEU A 10 -8.21 -21.53 3.01
C LEU A 10 -8.36 -20.94 4.41
N ALA A 11 -7.58 -21.46 5.36
CA ALA A 11 -7.43 -20.85 6.66
C ALA A 11 -6.99 -19.41 6.38
N GLY A 12 -7.94 -18.50 6.52
CA GLY A 12 -7.74 -17.07 6.35
C GLY A 12 -6.53 -16.72 7.18
N GLY A 13 -5.47 -16.31 6.49
CA GLY A 13 -4.37 -15.62 7.14
C GLY A 13 -4.99 -14.45 7.86
N SER A 14 -5.14 -14.58 9.17
CA SER A 14 -5.31 -13.48 10.09
C SER A 14 -4.00 -12.69 10.10
N SER A 15 -3.63 -12.13 8.95
CA SER A 15 -2.75 -10.98 8.94
C SER A 15 -3.60 -9.90 9.56
N ALA A 16 -3.35 -9.66 10.85
CA ALA A 16 -3.88 -8.53 11.56
C ALA A 16 -3.94 -7.36 10.60
N LEU A 17 -5.12 -6.76 10.45
CA LEU A 17 -5.19 -5.34 10.16
C LEU A 17 -4.45 -4.67 11.34
N GLU A 18 -3.11 -4.70 11.34
CA GLU A 18 -2.31 -3.67 11.96
C GLU A 18 -2.96 -2.39 11.47
N ALA A 19 -3.40 -1.54 12.40
CA ALA A 19 -4.06 -0.29 12.09
C ALA A 19 -3.14 0.49 11.14
N ASN A 20 -3.38 0.35 9.84
CA ASN A 20 -2.55 0.95 8.82
C ASN A 20 -2.93 2.42 8.87
N ASP A 21 -2.14 3.21 9.56
CA ASP A 21 -2.33 4.64 9.63
C ASP A 21 -1.65 5.26 8.40
N CYS A 22 -2.25 6.31 7.85
CA CYS A 22 -1.70 7.10 6.74
C CYS A 22 -0.18 7.35 6.82
N PRO A 23 0.40 7.78 7.96
CA PRO A 23 1.85 7.95 8.11
C PRO A 23 2.65 6.66 7.86
N THR A 24 2.18 5.50 8.29
CA THR A 24 2.86 4.21 8.07
C THR A 24 2.87 3.85 6.59
N ALA A 25 1.71 3.96 5.93
CA ALA A 25 1.58 3.71 4.50
C ALA A 25 2.46 4.67 3.68
N CYS A 26 2.45 5.95 4.03
CA CYS A 26 3.21 6.98 3.34
C CYS A 26 4.71 6.90 3.58
N ASN A 27 5.15 6.50 4.77
CA ASN A 27 6.56 6.26 5.04
C ASN A 27 7.08 5.10 4.18
N ARG A 28 6.27 4.04 4.03
CA ARG A 28 6.61 2.94 3.13
C ARG A 28 6.61 3.37 1.67
N TYR A 29 5.70 4.27 1.27
CA TYR A 29 5.64 4.79 -0.10
C TYR A 29 6.94 5.52 -0.45
N VAL A 30 7.43 6.38 0.44
CA VAL A 30 8.70 7.09 0.26
C VAL A 30 9.88 6.14 0.11
N GLN A 31 9.93 5.08 0.93
CA GLN A 31 10.97 4.05 0.79
C GLN A 31 10.85 3.27 -0.53
N CYS A 32 9.62 2.98 -0.96
CA CYS A 32 9.36 2.27 -2.20
C CYS A 32 9.68 3.09 -3.44
N VAL A 33 9.52 4.42 -3.36
CA VAL A 33 9.94 5.35 -4.41
C VAL A 33 11.45 5.26 -4.63
N ALA A 34 12.28 5.11 -3.59
CA ALA A 34 13.71 4.91 -3.78
C ALA A 34 14.03 3.67 -4.65
N THR A 35 13.31 2.57 -4.41
CA THR A 35 13.43 1.34 -5.21
C THR A 35 12.84 1.49 -6.62
N ALA A 36 11.69 2.16 -6.77
CA ALA A 36 10.99 2.32 -8.04
C ALA A 36 11.72 3.26 -9.01
N PHE A 37 12.36 4.31 -8.49
CA PHE A 37 13.12 5.28 -9.29
C PHE A 37 14.58 4.86 -9.48
N GLY A 38 15.04 3.79 -8.84
CA GLY A 38 16.42 3.32 -8.90
C GLY A 38 17.43 4.33 -8.34
N ARG A 39 16.96 5.32 -7.57
CA ARG A 39 17.78 6.33 -6.89
C ARG A 39 17.14 6.71 -5.58
N GLU A 40 17.96 7.06 -4.59
CA GLU A 40 17.45 7.57 -3.33
C GLU A 40 16.97 9.02 -3.51
N PRO A 41 15.71 9.35 -3.15
CA PRO A 41 15.20 10.71 -3.20
C PRO A 41 15.89 11.60 -2.15
N SER A 42 16.17 12.85 -2.51
CA SER A 42 16.72 13.86 -1.59
C SER A 42 15.77 14.11 -0.41
N ALA A 43 16.25 14.71 0.69
CA ALA A 43 15.41 15.00 1.87
C ALA A 43 14.13 15.79 1.49
N SER A 44 14.27 16.84 0.68
CA SER A 44 13.13 17.63 0.20
C SER A 44 12.17 16.82 -0.70
N GLU A 45 12.68 15.92 -1.53
CA GLU A 45 11.84 15.04 -2.36
C GLU A 45 11.08 14.04 -1.49
N ARG A 46 11.73 13.50 -0.45
CA ARG A 46 11.08 12.62 0.54
C ARG A 46 9.94 13.34 1.25
N GLU A 47 10.16 14.57 1.69
CA GLU A 47 9.12 15.40 2.30
C GLU A 47 7.96 15.67 1.35
N GLN A 48 8.23 15.98 0.08
CA GLN A 48 7.18 16.18 -0.93
C GLN A 48 6.38 14.90 -1.21
N LEU A 49 7.05 13.76 -1.36
CA LEU A 49 6.41 12.46 -1.59
C LEU A 49 5.57 12.04 -0.38
N PHE A 50 6.10 12.22 0.83
CA PHE A 50 5.38 11.93 2.07
C PHE A 50 4.16 12.85 2.23
N GLY A 51 4.35 14.15 2.01
CA GLY A 51 3.28 15.15 2.09
C GLY A 51 2.17 14.91 1.07
N GLY A 52 2.53 14.59 -0.18
CA GLY A 52 1.56 14.23 -1.23
C GLY A 52 0.78 12.96 -0.89
N CYS A 53 1.47 11.92 -0.40
CA CYS A 53 0.82 10.70 0.04
C CYS A 53 -0.11 10.97 1.25
N MET A 54 0.33 11.74 2.25
CA MET A 54 -0.53 12.07 3.39
C MET A 54 -1.75 12.88 2.98
N ALA A 55 -1.59 13.83 2.05
CA ALA A 55 -2.71 14.61 1.53
C ALA A 55 -3.72 13.71 0.81
N ALA A 56 -3.25 12.78 -0.02
CA ALA A 56 -4.10 11.77 -0.67
C ALA A 56 -4.76 10.85 0.36
N CYS A 57 -4.02 10.40 1.36
CA CYS A 57 -4.54 9.53 2.41
C CYS A 57 -5.58 10.23 3.31
N ARG A 58 -5.45 11.53 3.55
CA ARG A 58 -6.49 12.29 4.26
C ARG A 58 -7.79 12.45 3.46
N ARG A 59 -7.70 12.46 2.13
CA ARG A 59 -8.84 12.60 1.23
C ARG A 59 -9.51 11.26 0.91
N HIS A 60 -8.69 10.22 0.74
CA HIS A 60 -9.08 8.90 0.26
C HIS A 60 -8.39 7.81 1.11
N GLN A 61 -8.60 7.88 2.43
CA GLN A 61 -7.92 7.02 3.41
C GLN A 61 -8.07 5.54 3.07
N GLU A 62 -9.30 5.08 2.89
CA GLU A 62 -9.59 3.66 2.60
C GLU A 62 -8.83 3.17 1.36
N ARG A 63 -8.78 3.99 0.30
CA ARG A 63 -8.12 3.64 -0.96
C ARG A 63 -6.61 3.55 -0.81
N VAL A 64 -5.99 4.50 -0.09
CA VAL A 64 -4.54 4.49 0.19
C VAL A 64 -4.16 3.30 1.08
N LEU A 65 -4.96 3.00 2.10
CA LEU A 65 -4.72 1.86 2.97
C LEU A 65 -4.93 0.52 2.27
N GLN A 66 -5.88 0.44 1.34
CA GLN A 66 -6.03 -0.72 0.46
C GLN A 66 -4.82 -0.90 -0.44
N CYS A 67 -4.31 0.17 -1.06
CA CYS A 67 -3.08 0.12 -1.84
C CYS A 67 -1.89 -0.41 -1.03
N TYR A 68 -1.77 0.03 0.23
CA TYR A 68 -0.72 -0.42 1.14
C TYR A 68 -0.86 -1.90 1.47
N ASN A 69 -2.06 -2.37 1.80
CA ASN A 69 -2.32 -3.77 2.14
C ASN A 69 -2.12 -4.70 0.93
N GLN A 70 -2.59 -4.31 -0.25
CA GLN A 70 -2.43 -5.09 -1.47
C GLN A 70 -0.98 -5.18 -1.94
N SER A 71 -0.17 -4.17 -1.62
CA SER A 71 1.18 -4.00 -2.18
C SER A 71 2.30 -4.14 -1.16
N GLN A 72 2.07 -4.79 -0.02
CA GLN A 72 3.02 -4.88 1.12
C GLN A 72 4.46 -5.27 0.73
N ASN A 73 4.64 -6.10 -0.31
CA ASN A 73 5.95 -6.54 -0.81
C ASN A 73 6.34 -6.00 -2.20
N GLN A 74 5.53 -5.15 -2.84
CA GLN A 74 5.74 -4.72 -4.22
C GLN A 74 5.73 -3.20 -4.35
N CYS A 75 6.92 -2.59 -4.32
CA CYS A 75 7.07 -1.13 -4.32
C CYS A 75 6.58 -0.44 -5.59
N SER A 76 6.76 -1.05 -6.76
CA SER A 76 6.23 -0.54 -8.03
C SER A 76 4.70 -0.59 -8.06
N ALA A 77 4.10 -1.71 -7.62
CA ALA A 77 2.65 -1.85 -7.52
C ALA A 77 2.05 -0.83 -6.54
N PHE A 78 2.70 -0.63 -5.39
CA PHE A 78 2.26 0.34 -4.40
C PHE A 78 2.29 1.76 -4.95
N HIS A 79 3.38 2.12 -5.63
CA HIS A 79 3.53 3.44 -6.23
C HIS A 79 2.45 3.71 -7.29
N THR A 80 2.19 2.75 -8.17
CA THR A 80 1.13 2.85 -9.19
C THR A 80 -0.25 2.97 -8.54
N CYS A 81 -0.53 2.20 -7.49
CA CYS A 81 -1.82 2.24 -6.80
C CYS A 81 -2.06 3.60 -6.11
N ILE A 82 -1.05 4.15 -5.42
CA ILE A 82 -1.14 5.50 -4.84
C ILE A 82 -1.39 6.54 -5.92
N GLN A 83 -0.68 6.49 -7.05
CA GLN A 83 -0.90 7.41 -8.17
C GLN A 83 -2.32 7.31 -8.76
N GLN A 84 -2.88 6.11 -8.85
CA GLN A 84 -4.26 5.90 -9.29
C GLN A 84 -5.26 6.46 -8.26
N SER A 85 -5.04 6.19 -6.98
CA SER A 85 -5.90 6.67 -5.89
C SER A 85 -5.94 8.19 -5.74
N ALA A 86 -4.91 8.89 -6.23
CA ALA A 86 -4.82 10.36 -6.18
C ALA A 86 -5.54 11.05 -7.36
N ARG A 87 -6.00 10.30 -8.38
CA ARG A 87 -6.67 10.85 -9.58
C ARG A 87 -8.19 10.71 -9.56
N GLU A 88 -8.73 10.01 -8.56
CA GLU A 88 -10.17 9.77 -8.38
C GLU A 88 -10.73 10.61 -7.25
#